data_AF-A0A4Y2K593-F1
#
_entry.id   AF-A0A4Y2K593-F1
#
_cell.length_a   1.000
_cell.length_b   1.000
_cell.length_c   1.000
_cell.angle_alpha   90.00
_cell.angle_beta   90.00
_cell.angle_gamma   90.00
#
_symmetry.space_group_name_H-M   'P 1'
#
loop_
_entity.id
_entity.type
_entity.pdbx_description
1 polymer ?
#
loop_
_entity_poly.entity_id
_entity_poly.type
_entity_poly.pdbx_seq_one_letter_code
_entity_poly.pdbx_strand_id
1 'polypeptide(L)'
;MTLFLATLLLGAIVFADDNEDFITSLQCVSSSGNQEICDQFFVCNNMMGEKYTDAYTECLGESLPNGPGSCSETEQLYESESTIRAVNSCIMDKTNDGESNWTTDMEMKNFKNCMVDLGRTCEAQKRN
;
A
#
# COMPACT_ATOMS: atom_id res chain seq x y z
N MET A 1 -17.50 -26.72 -35.63
CA MET A 1 -18.19 -26.74 -34.32
C MET A 1 -17.17 -26.38 -33.27
N THR A 2 -17.21 -25.14 -32.82
CA THR A 2 -16.31 -24.52 -31.84
C THR A 2 -16.59 -25.11 -30.46
N LEU A 3 -15.59 -25.70 -29.80
CA LEU A 3 -15.64 -25.88 -28.35
C LEU A 3 -14.34 -25.39 -27.75
N PHE A 4 -14.48 -24.27 -27.05
CA PHE A 4 -13.51 -23.67 -26.16
C PHE A 4 -13.17 -24.65 -25.04
N LEU A 5 -11.89 -24.97 -24.85
CA LEU A 5 -11.35 -25.34 -23.54
C LEU A 5 -10.31 -24.28 -23.17
N ALA A 6 -10.81 -23.14 -22.72
CA ALA A 6 -10.06 -22.18 -21.95
C ALA A 6 -10.51 -22.32 -20.50
N THR A 7 -9.74 -23.04 -19.69
CA THR A 7 -9.74 -22.93 -18.22
C THR A 7 -8.69 -23.91 -17.71
N LEU A 8 -7.50 -23.39 -17.37
CA LEU A 8 -6.61 -23.85 -16.29
C LEU A 8 -5.33 -22.99 -16.32
N LEU A 9 -5.49 -21.69 -16.10
CA LEU A 9 -4.42 -20.74 -15.77
C LEU A 9 -4.86 -19.91 -14.56
N LEU A 10 -5.20 -20.57 -13.46
CA LEU A 10 -5.59 -19.93 -12.19
C LEU A 10 -4.73 -20.41 -11.02
N GLY A 11 -3.55 -20.97 -11.31
CA GLY A 11 -2.63 -21.50 -10.29
C GLY A 11 -1.25 -20.83 -10.25
N ALA A 12 -1.01 -19.78 -11.05
CA ALA A 12 0.31 -19.20 -11.23
C ALA A 12 0.46 -17.74 -10.74
N ILE A 13 -0.48 -17.21 -9.95
CA ILE A 13 -0.46 -15.79 -9.53
C ILE A 13 -0.54 -15.61 -8.00
N VAL A 14 0.01 -16.54 -7.21
CA VAL A 14 0.02 -16.42 -5.73
C VAL A 14 1.45 -16.33 -5.18
N PHE A 15 2.30 -15.57 -5.88
CA PHE A 15 3.58 -15.06 -5.38
C PHE A 15 3.88 -13.70 -6.01
N ALA A 16 2.86 -12.84 -6.16
CA ALA A 16 3.15 -11.42 -6.28
C ALA A 16 3.88 -11.01 -5.00
N ASP A 17 5.02 -10.33 -5.13
CA ASP A 17 5.81 -9.82 -4.01
C ASP A 17 4.87 -9.03 -3.08
N ASP A 18 4.82 -9.36 -1.79
CA ASP A 18 3.97 -8.68 -0.79
C ASP A 18 4.15 -7.15 -0.85
N ASN A 19 5.33 -6.69 -1.31
CA ASN A 19 5.62 -5.29 -1.53
C ASN A 19 4.85 -4.71 -2.74
N GLU A 20 4.76 -5.43 -3.86
CA GLU A 20 3.97 -5.01 -5.02
C GLU A 20 2.46 -5.01 -4.73
N ASP A 21 1.99 -5.97 -3.93
CA ASP A 21 0.61 -6.00 -3.46
C ASP A 21 0.29 -4.79 -2.55
N PHE A 22 1.25 -4.39 -1.72
CA PHE A 22 1.16 -3.15 -0.94
C PHE A 22 1.10 -1.91 -1.84
N ILE A 23 2.02 -1.76 -2.80
CA ILE A 23 2.03 -0.62 -3.73
C ILE A 23 0.69 -0.54 -4.47
N THR A 24 0.18 -1.68 -4.96
CA THR A 24 -1.10 -1.75 -5.66
C THR A 24 -2.27 -1.33 -4.76
N SER A 25 -2.31 -1.84 -3.52
CA SER A 25 -3.35 -1.50 -2.56
C SER A 25 -3.33 -0.02 -2.19
N LEU A 26 -2.15 0.53 -1.92
CA LEU A 26 -1.99 1.93 -1.56
C LEU A 26 -2.28 2.86 -2.75
N GLN A 27 -1.96 2.45 -3.97
CA GLN A 27 -2.36 3.20 -5.17
C GLN A 27 -3.89 3.27 -5.31
N CYS A 28 -4.60 2.17 -5.04
CA CYS A 28 -6.06 2.19 -5.00
C CYS A 28 -6.58 3.20 -3.98
N VAL A 29 -6.11 3.07 -2.72
CA VAL A 29 -6.51 3.93 -1.60
C VAL A 29 -6.25 5.40 -1.96
N SER A 30 -5.04 5.71 -2.40
CA SER A 30 -4.60 7.06 -2.75
C SER A 30 -5.49 7.74 -3.79
N SER A 31 -5.89 6.99 -4.82
CA SER A 31 -6.72 7.50 -5.91
C SER A 31 -8.21 7.21 -5.75
N SER A 32 -8.67 6.86 -4.55
CA SER A 32 -10.05 6.37 -4.33
C SER A 32 -11.11 7.45 -4.47
N GLY A 33 -10.73 8.72 -4.31
CA GLY A 33 -11.67 9.84 -4.17
C GLY A 33 -12.60 9.70 -2.95
N ASN A 34 -12.25 8.84 -1.98
CA ASN A 34 -13.02 8.58 -0.78
C ASN A 34 -12.16 8.86 0.46
N GLN A 35 -12.45 9.96 1.15
CA GLN A 35 -11.71 10.35 2.35
C GLN A 35 -11.80 9.30 3.47
N GLU A 36 -12.91 8.58 3.61
CA GLU A 36 -13.05 7.54 4.63
C GLU A 36 -12.04 6.40 4.42
N ILE A 37 -11.77 6.02 3.17
CA ILE A 37 -10.76 5.02 2.83
C ILE A 37 -9.35 5.51 3.19
N CYS A 38 -9.07 6.79 2.96
CA CYS A 38 -7.76 7.35 3.28
C CYS A 38 -7.56 7.59 4.77
N ASP A 39 -8.62 7.91 5.50
CA ASP A 39 -8.60 7.94 6.96
C ASP A 39 -8.31 6.54 7.54
N GLN A 40 -8.87 5.48 6.94
CA GLN A 40 -8.56 4.10 7.31
C GLN A 40 -7.10 3.72 7.04
N PHE A 41 -6.47 4.28 6.02
CA PHE A 41 -5.02 4.10 5.82
C PHE A 41 -4.21 4.65 6.99
N PHE A 42 -4.55 5.85 7.49
CA PHE A 42 -3.88 6.39 8.68
C PHE A 42 -4.15 5.56 9.94
N VAL A 43 -5.32 4.90 10.04
CA VAL A 43 -5.59 3.91 11.09
C VAL A 43 -4.65 2.70 10.94
N CYS A 44 -4.43 2.20 9.73
CA CYS A 44 -3.46 1.13 9.48
C CYS A 44 -2.04 1.57 9.87
N ASN A 45 -1.63 2.79 9.54
CA ASN A 45 -0.30 3.31 9.88
C ASN A 45 0.00 3.28 11.38
N ASN A 46 -1.00 3.51 12.23
CA ASN A 46 -0.85 3.41 13.69
C ASN A 46 -0.58 1.97 14.20
N MET A 47 -0.59 0.97 13.32
CA MET A 47 -0.28 -0.43 13.62
C MET A 47 1.15 -0.83 13.23
N MET A 48 1.94 0.09 12.68
CA MET A 48 3.35 -0.15 12.38
C MET A 48 4.17 -0.26 13.68
N GLY A 49 5.27 -1.01 13.62
CA GLY A 49 6.30 -0.97 14.68
C GLY A 49 6.89 0.43 14.83
N GLU A 50 7.44 0.74 16.01
CA GLU A 50 8.01 2.07 16.32
C GLU A 50 9.07 2.48 15.30
N LYS A 51 10.03 1.59 14.99
CA LYS A 51 11.09 1.85 14.00
C LYS A 51 10.56 2.21 12.60
N TYR A 52 9.44 1.60 12.19
CA TYR A 52 8.80 1.87 10.90
C TYR A 52 7.98 3.15 10.93
N THR A 53 7.37 3.48 12.08
CA THR A 53 6.61 4.71 12.27
C THR A 53 7.52 5.94 12.21
N ASP A 54 8.68 5.86 12.86
CA ASP A 54 9.70 6.91 12.81
C ASP A 54 10.24 7.08 11.38
N ALA A 55 10.62 5.98 10.74
CA ALA A 55 11.08 6.00 9.36
C ALA A 55 10.02 6.54 8.40
N TYR A 56 8.75 6.16 8.55
CA TYR A 56 7.62 6.68 7.76
C TYR A 56 7.49 8.19 7.89
N THR A 57 7.57 8.71 9.12
CA THR A 57 7.46 10.15 9.41
C THR A 57 8.59 10.94 8.74
N GLU A 58 9.83 10.45 8.84
CA GLU A 58 10.98 11.06 8.18
C GLU A 58 10.85 11.02 6.65
N CYS A 59 10.52 9.85 6.09
CA CYS A 59 10.43 9.65 4.65
C CYS A 59 9.30 10.42 3.99
N LEU A 60 8.19 10.63 4.72
CA LEU A 60 7.14 11.56 4.29
C LEU A 60 7.67 12.98 4.20
N GLY A 61 8.40 13.47 5.21
CA GLY A 61 8.96 14.82 5.19
C GLY A 61 9.94 15.05 4.04
N GLU A 62 10.70 14.02 3.66
CA GLU A 62 11.64 14.06 2.53
C GLU A 62 10.93 14.02 1.17
N SER A 63 9.92 13.17 1.02
CA SER A 63 9.26 12.91 -0.28
C SER A 63 8.05 13.81 -0.55
N LEU A 64 7.41 14.29 0.51
CA LEU A 64 6.18 15.06 0.52
C LEU A 64 6.32 16.22 1.52
N PRO A 65 7.04 17.31 1.17
CA PRO A 65 7.34 18.40 2.09
C PRO A 65 6.09 19.17 2.57
N ASN A 66 4.97 19.07 1.84
CA ASN A 66 3.68 19.63 2.23
C ASN A 66 2.76 18.60 2.92
N GLY A 67 3.27 17.40 3.21
CA GLY A 67 2.50 16.27 3.71
C GLY A 67 1.72 15.53 2.61
N PRO A 68 1.07 14.41 2.97
CA PRO A 68 0.15 13.73 2.08
C PRO A 68 -1.10 14.59 1.80
N GLY A 69 -1.70 14.41 0.64
CA GLY A 69 -2.94 15.08 0.26
C GLY A 69 -4.19 14.48 0.91
N SER A 70 -5.35 14.87 0.40
CA SER A 70 -6.65 14.27 0.70
C SER A 70 -7.10 13.30 -0.40
N CYS A 71 -8.09 12.45 -0.11
CA CYS A 71 -8.74 11.61 -1.11
C CYS A 71 -10.10 12.19 -1.48
N SER A 72 -10.06 13.25 -2.28
CA SER A 72 -11.24 13.90 -2.84
C SER A 72 -11.36 13.58 -4.34
N GLU A 73 -12.40 14.06 -5.00
CA GLU A 73 -12.55 13.88 -6.46
C GLU A 73 -11.39 14.49 -7.26
N THR A 74 -10.68 15.47 -6.70
CA THR A 74 -9.61 16.23 -7.38
C THR A 74 -8.23 16.07 -6.76
N GLU A 75 -8.11 15.36 -5.64
CA GLU A 75 -6.89 15.22 -4.87
C GLU A 75 -6.64 13.75 -4.52
N GLN A 76 -5.36 13.37 -4.49
CA GLN A 76 -4.92 12.04 -4.10
C GLN A 76 -4.06 12.12 -2.83
N LEU A 77 -4.08 11.06 -2.02
CA LEU A 77 -3.25 10.97 -0.82
C LEU A 77 -1.75 11.10 -1.14
N TYR A 78 -1.32 10.38 -2.18
CA TYR A 78 -0.01 10.41 -2.80
C TYR A 78 -0.18 10.80 -4.26
N GLU A 79 0.67 11.73 -4.74
CA GLU A 79 0.56 12.30 -6.09
C GLU A 79 0.69 11.27 -7.22
N SER A 80 1.40 10.16 -6.98
CA SER A 80 1.61 9.10 -7.95
C SER A 80 2.16 7.83 -7.31
N GLU A 81 2.10 6.72 -8.07
CA GLU A 81 2.75 5.45 -7.70
C GLU A 81 4.26 5.63 -7.48
N SER A 82 4.92 6.51 -8.23
CA SER A 82 6.35 6.77 -8.04
C SER A 82 6.64 7.40 -6.68
N THR A 83 5.75 8.29 -6.20
CA THR A 83 5.86 8.86 -4.85
C THR A 83 5.65 7.80 -3.78
N ILE A 84 4.68 6.90 -3.96
CA ILE A 84 4.47 5.76 -3.05
C ILE A 84 5.73 4.89 -2.97
N ARG A 85 6.30 4.53 -4.13
CA ARG A 85 7.53 3.73 -4.20
C ARG A 85 8.72 4.43 -3.58
N ALA A 86 8.85 5.75 -3.77
CA ALA A 86 9.93 6.54 -3.16
C ALA A 86 9.85 6.54 -1.63
N VAL A 87 8.65 6.77 -1.07
CA VAL A 87 8.43 6.72 0.38
C VAL A 87 8.71 5.32 0.92
N ASN A 88 8.19 4.27 0.27
CA ASN A 88 8.43 2.89 0.68
C ASN A 88 9.91 2.49 0.61
N SER A 89 10.62 2.91 -0.44
CA SER A 89 12.06 2.69 -0.56
C SER A 89 12.84 3.39 0.55
N CYS A 90 12.49 4.64 0.86
CA CYS A 90 13.12 5.39 1.94
C CYS A 90 12.92 4.69 3.30
N ILE A 91 11.71 4.19 3.57
CA ILE A 91 11.43 3.45 4.81
C ILE A 91 12.31 2.21 4.88
N MET A 92 12.34 1.42 3.80
CA MET A 92 13.19 0.24 3.72
C MET A 92 14.66 0.59 3.94
N ASP A 93 15.18 1.68 3.38
CA ASP A 93 16.57 2.09 3.57
C ASP A 93 16.88 2.49 5.02
N LYS A 94 15.94 3.12 5.72
CA LYS A 94 16.10 3.53 7.12
C LYS A 94 15.89 2.39 8.12
N THR A 95 15.06 1.41 7.78
CA THR A 95 14.75 0.28 8.66
C THR A 95 15.53 -0.98 8.34
N ASN A 96 16.20 -1.06 7.18
CA ASN A 96 17.05 -2.20 6.84
C ASN A 96 18.37 -2.17 7.61
N ASP A 97 18.47 -3.14 8.50
CA ASP A 97 19.68 -3.62 9.16
C ASP A 97 20.44 -4.68 8.34
N GLY A 98 20.04 -4.92 7.07
CA GLY A 98 20.85 -5.64 6.09
C GLY A 98 20.13 -6.69 5.24
N GLU A 99 18.87 -7.07 5.53
CA GLU A 99 18.20 -8.15 4.78
C GLU A 99 16.65 -8.14 4.78
N SER A 100 15.94 -7.18 5.39
CA SER A 100 14.49 -7.31 5.61
C SER A 100 13.62 -6.64 4.53
N ASN A 101 12.91 -7.46 3.76
CA ASN A 101 11.64 -7.02 3.18
C ASN A 101 10.69 -6.79 4.37
N TRP A 102 10.24 -5.55 4.62
CA TRP A 102 9.41 -5.21 5.80
C TRP A 102 8.13 -6.06 5.86
N THR A 103 7.69 -6.59 4.72
CA THR A 103 6.54 -7.49 4.60
C THR A 103 6.72 -8.83 5.33
N THR A 104 7.96 -9.16 5.71
CA THR A 104 8.33 -10.35 6.48
C THR A 104 8.56 -10.04 7.98
N ASP A 105 8.61 -8.76 8.35
CA ASP A 105 8.83 -8.34 9.74
C ASP A 105 7.55 -8.53 10.56
N MET A 106 7.69 -9.14 11.74
CA MET A 106 6.58 -9.38 12.65
C MET A 106 5.99 -8.08 13.22
N GLU A 107 6.80 -7.04 13.37
CA GLU A 107 6.35 -5.70 13.80
C GLU A 107 5.41 -5.04 12.77
N MET A 108 5.45 -5.50 11.51
CA MET A 108 4.60 -5.00 10.44
C MET A 108 3.38 -5.87 10.14
N LYS A 109 3.20 -6.99 10.87
CA LYS A 109 2.13 -7.95 10.59
C LYS A 109 0.73 -7.34 10.66
N ASN A 110 0.45 -6.51 11.68
CA ASN A 110 -0.87 -5.90 11.86
C ASN A 110 -1.14 -4.85 10.79
N PHE A 111 -0.15 -4.01 10.50
CA PHE A 111 -0.19 -3.06 9.38
C PHE A 111 -0.46 -3.77 8.04
N LYS A 112 0.30 -4.83 7.73
CA LYS A 112 0.12 -5.62 6.50
C LYS A 112 -1.30 -6.16 6.36
N ASN A 113 -1.83 -6.79 7.41
CA ASN A 113 -3.19 -7.33 7.38
C ASN A 113 -4.23 -6.21 7.17
N CYS A 114 -4.06 -5.08 7.84
CA CYS A 114 -4.91 -3.91 7.68
C CYS A 114 -4.89 -3.39 6.23
N MET A 115 -3.70 -3.26 5.64
CA MET A 115 -3.52 -2.80 4.26
C MET A 115 -4.14 -3.76 3.23
N VAL A 116 -4.05 -5.07 3.44
CA VAL A 116 -4.68 -6.07 2.56
C VAL A 116 -6.20 -5.93 2.59
N ASP A 117 -6.81 -5.79 3.77
CA ASP A 117 -8.25 -5.65 3.90
C ASP A 117 -8.75 -4.30 3.37
N LEU A 118 -7.98 -3.23 3.60
CA LEU A 118 -8.27 -1.92 3.04
C LEU A 118 -8.18 -1.91 1.51
N GLY A 119 -7.15 -2.55 0.94
CA GLY A 119 -6.99 -2.70 -0.51
C GLY A 119 -8.17 -3.43 -1.15
N ARG A 120 -8.63 -4.54 -0.53
CA ARG A 120 -9.85 -5.25 -0.98
C ARG A 120 -11.10 -4.38 -0.91
N THR A 121 -11.24 -3.59 0.15
CA THR A 121 -12.36 -2.67 0.34
C THR A 121 -12.38 -1.60 -0.75
N CYS A 122 -11.23 -1.00 -1.03
CA CYS A 122 -11.07 0.00 -2.09
C CYS A 122 -11.40 -0.57 -3.48
N GLU A 123 -10.89 -1.76 -3.80
CA GLU A 123 -11.19 -2.42 -5.08
C GLU A 123 -12.66 -2.83 -5.22
N ALA A 124 -13.34 -3.15 -4.12
CA ALA A 124 -14.78 -3.42 -4.12
C ALA A 124 -15.60 -2.15 -4.40
N GLN A 125 -15.19 -0.99 -3.87
CA GLN A 125 -15.87 0.28 -4.13
C GLN A 125 -15.87 0.64 -5.62
N LYS A 126 -14.75 0.44 -6.33
CA LYS A 126 -14.63 0.76 -7.77
C LYS A 126 -15.60 -0.04 -8.67
N ARG A 127 -16.17 -1.14 -8.16
CA ARG A 127 -17.05 -2.03 -8.93
C ARG A 127 -18.54 -1.71 -8.75
N ASN A 128 -18.88 -0.82 -7.81
CA ASN A 128 -20.25 -0.38 -7.51
C ASN A 128 -20.52 0.98 -8.15
#